data_AF-A0A6V7NYR3-F1
#
_entry.id   AF-A0A6V7NYR3-F1
#
_cell.length_a   1.000
_cell.length_b   1.000
_cell.length_c   1.000
_cell.angle_alpha   90.00
_cell.angle_beta   90.00
_cell.angle_gamma   90.00
#
_symmetry.space_group_name_H-M   'P 1'
#
loop_
_entity.id
_entity.type
_entity.pdbx_description
1 polymer ?
#
loop_
_entity_poly.entity_id
_entity_poly.type
_entity_poly.pdbx_seq_one_letter_code
_entity_poly.pdbx_strand_id
1 'polypeptide(L)'
;MRPGDRGLMTPQEAAERAIAAVGCGFDLCTDFRLSYVKPGRLIDLAGDASARRDLALPGGALVAGVPAAIKCDSGELTRFCSDVVSFHQMAERFNLSLALSGKVPSGIFNSMFGFRGCWRKDAASTKSLCLDGLFVKLYSVEIARSDIVLPERVKKDIPTSWDPAALAEFVEKYGTHVIAGIKMGGKDVIYIKQHQDSVLQQCEVQNLLKRLANETFAGDSTGNFMPGAGELQRN
;
A
#
# COMPACT_ATOMS: atom_id res chain seq x y z
N MET A 1 -10.79 13.42 19.78
CA MET A 1 -9.55 14.07 19.30
C MET A 1 -9.87 14.69 17.94
N ARG A 2 -9.71 16.00 17.75
CA ARG A 2 -10.11 16.69 16.50
C ARG A 2 -9.09 16.40 15.38
N PRO A 3 -9.54 16.18 14.14
CA PRO A 3 -8.66 16.03 12.98
C PRO A 3 -8.23 17.42 12.51
N GLY A 4 -7.07 17.90 12.96
CA GLY A 4 -6.59 19.23 12.55
C GLY A 4 -5.14 19.55 12.85
N ASP A 5 -4.39 18.68 13.54
CA ASP A 5 -3.04 18.99 14.01
C ASP A 5 -2.03 17.86 13.68
N ARG A 6 -2.07 17.36 12.44
CA ARG A 6 -0.95 16.56 11.91
C ARG A 6 -0.08 17.49 11.10
N GLY A 7 1.06 17.89 11.66
CA GLY A 7 2.12 18.54 10.89
C GLY A 7 2.39 17.74 9.61
N LEU A 8 2.53 18.43 8.49
CA LEU A 8 2.88 17.83 7.21
C LEU A 8 4.20 17.08 7.40
N MET A 9 4.17 15.76 7.20
CA MET A 9 5.36 14.91 7.29
C MET A 9 6.37 15.36 6.23
N THR A 10 7.60 15.62 6.65
CA THR A 10 8.66 16.00 5.71
C THR A 10 9.03 14.81 4.81
N PRO A 11 9.60 15.05 3.61
CA PRO A 11 10.09 13.97 2.76
C PRO A 11 11.09 13.04 3.46
N GLN A 12 11.93 13.60 4.32
CA GLN A 12 12.91 12.86 5.13
C GLN A 12 12.21 11.92 6.13
N GLU A 13 11.29 12.43 6.94
CA GLU A 13 10.54 11.61 7.91
C GLU A 13 9.71 10.52 7.22
N ALA A 14 9.11 10.82 6.07
CA ALA A 14 8.36 9.83 5.29
C ALA A 14 9.26 8.69 4.80
N ALA A 15 10.46 9.03 4.30
CA ALA A 15 11.46 8.08 3.85
C ALA A 15 11.97 7.18 4.98
N GLU A 16 12.34 7.76 6.12
CA GLU A 16 12.79 7.03 7.30
C GLU A 16 11.73 6.05 7.79
N ARG A 17 10.47 6.50 7.89
CA ARG A 17 9.35 5.65 8.30
C ARG A 17 9.08 4.53 7.30
N ALA A 18 9.19 4.80 6.00
CA ALA A 18 9.00 3.78 4.97
C ALA A 18 10.04 2.66 5.11
N ILE A 19 11.33 3.01 5.24
CA ILE A 19 12.43 2.05 5.43
C ILE A 19 12.32 1.30 6.76
N ALA A 20 11.88 1.99 7.82
CA ALA A 20 11.65 1.39 9.13
C ALA A 20 10.50 0.37 9.12
N ALA A 21 9.46 0.59 8.30
CA ALA A 21 8.30 -0.27 8.19
C ALA A 21 8.53 -1.55 7.39
N VAL A 22 9.51 -1.57 6.48
CA VAL A 22 9.86 -2.78 5.72
C VAL A 22 10.25 -3.91 6.68
N GLY A 23 9.67 -5.09 6.51
CA GLY A 23 9.86 -6.24 7.38
C GLY A 23 9.12 -6.17 8.72
N CYS A 24 8.33 -5.13 8.98
CA CYS A 24 7.42 -5.09 10.13
C CYS A 24 6.08 -5.76 9.81
N GLY A 25 5.35 -6.09 10.87
CA GLY A 25 4.02 -6.67 10.80
C GLY A 25 2.92 -5.66 10.45
N PHE A 26 1.83 -6.13 9.87
CA PHE A 26 0.60 -5.35 9.67
C PHE A 26 -0.64 -6.24 9.55
N ASP A 27 -1.81 -5.63 9.75
CA ASP A 27 -3.10 -6.30 9.56
C ASP A 27 -3.66 -6.01 8.18
N LEU A 28 -3.82 -7.05 7.35
CA LEU A 28 -4.34 -6.92 5.98
C LEU A 28 -5.76 -6.36 5.96
N CYS A 29 -6.52 -6.54 7.04
CA CYS A 29 -7.87 -6.00 7.21
C CYS A 29 -7.88 -4.49 7.55
N THR A 30 -6.71 -3.87 7.77
CA THR A 30 -6.58 -2.42 8.00
C THR A 30 -6.11 -1.66 6.75
N ASP A 31 -6.10 -0.34 6.85
CA ASP A 31 -5.54 0.55 5.83
C ASP A 31 -3.99 0.48 5.82
N PHE A 32 -3.36 0.90 4.73
CA PHE A 32 -1.90 0.85 4.56
C PHE A 32 -1.18 2.14 4.95
N ARG A 33 -1.86 3.06 5.61
CA ARG A 33 -1.19 4.19 6.25
C ARG A 33 -0.13 3.67 7.22
N LEU A 34 1.07 4.27 7.19
CA LEU A 34 2.21 3.89 8.04
C LEU A 34 1.91 3.91 9.56
N SER A 35 0.78 4.49 9.99
CA SER A 35 0.29 4.44 11.36
C SER A 35 -0.26 3.08 11.79
N TYR A 36 -0.56 2.17 10.85
CA TYR A 36 -1.05 0.81 11.14
C TYR A 36 0.06 -0.24 11.18
N VAL A 37 1.31 0.16 10.96
CA VAL A 37 2.46 -0.74 11.04
C VAL A 37 2.65 -1.17 12.49
N LYS A 38 2.72 -2.48 12.74
CA LYS A 38 2.97 -3.03 14.06
C LYS A 38 4.42 -2.73 14.48
N PRO A 39 4.66 -2.45 15.78
CA PRO A 39 6.00 -2.17 16.26
C PRO A 39 6.88 -3.44 16.20
N GLY A 40 8.15 -3.25 15.89
CA GLY A 40 9.13 -4.33 15.87
C GLY A 40 9.20 -5.08 14.54
N ARG A 41 10.40 -5.10 13.95
CA ARG A 41 10.66 -5.78 12.67
C ARG A 41 10.58 -7.30 12.84
N LEU A 42 9.82 -7.98 12.01
CA LEU A 42 9.65 -9.44 12.03
C LEU A 42 10.71 -10.17 11.23
N ILE A 43 11.38 -9.46 10.31
CA ILE A 43 12.44 -10.02 9.48
C ILE A 43 13.79 -9.52 9.98
N ASP A 44 14.73 -10.45 10.13
CA ASP A 44 16.12 -10.09 10.31
C ASP A 44 16.69 -9.62 8.96
N LEU A 45 16.94 -8.31 8.88
CA LEU A 45 17.63 -7.68 7.75
C LEU A 45 19.07 -7.33 8.11
N ALA A 46 19.52 -7.71 9.31
CA ALA A 46 20.84 -7.37 9.85
C ALA A 46 21.93 -8.34 9.38
N GLY A 47 21.87 -8.81 8.11
CA GLY A 47 23.07 -9.36 7.45
C GLY A 47 24.28 -8.45 7.69
N ASP A 48 25.50 -9.02 7.55
CA ASP A 48 26.79 -8.45 8.00
C ASP A 48 26.75 -6.94 8.29
N ALA A 49 27.00 -6.52 9.53
CA ALA A 49 26.93 -5.13 9.97
C ALA A 49 27.78 -4.16 9.11
N SER A 50 28.76 -4.70 8.37
CA SER A 50 29.55 -4.02 7.35
C SER A 50 28.78 -3.61 6.08
N ALA A 51 27.59 -4.18 5.84
CA ALA A 51 26.77 -4.03 4.64
C ALA A 51 25.59 -3.06 4.82
N ARG A 52 25.71 -2.08 5.73
CA ARG A 52 24.77 -0.95 5.82
C ARG A 52 25.28 0.21 4.98
N ARG A 53 24.35 0.93 4.36
CA ARG A 53 24.68 2.07 3.51
C ARG A 53 23.67 3.19 3.67
N ASP A 54 24.09 4.38 3.29
CA ASP A 54 23.17 5.49 3.16
C ASP A 54 22.42 5.35 1.83
N LEU A 55 21.11 5.61 1.86
CA LEU A 55 20.22 5.49 0.72
C LEU A 55 19.62 6.86 0.41
N ALA A 56 20.06 7.44 -0.70
CA ALA A 56 19.43 8.61 -1.27
C ALA A 56 18.11 8.21 -1.97
N LEU A 57 17.05 8.94 -1.69
CA LEU A 57 15.71 8.71 -2.23
C LEU A 57 15.22 9.94 -3.00
N PRO A 58 14.33 9.76 -4.00
CA PRO A 58 13.68 10.88 -4.68
C PRO A 58 13.04 11.86 -3.71
N GLY A 59 13.20 13.16 -3.98
CA GLY A 59 12.78 14.24 -3.07
C GLY A 59 13.88 14.73 -2.12
N GLY A 60 15.13 14.28 -2.31
CA GLY A 60 16.29 14.79 -1.58
C GLY A 60 16.50 14.18 -0.19
N ALA A 61 15.72 13.15 0.16
CA ALA A 61 15.87 12.44 1.42
C ALA A 61 17.10 11.53 1.39
N LEU A 62 17.86 11.51 2.47
CA LEU A 62 19.02 10.63 2.67
C LEU A 62 18.83 9.86 3.97
N VAL A 63 18.56 8.57 3.87
CA VAL A 63 18.37 7.73 5.06
C VAL A 63 19.64 6.96 5.33
N ALA A 64 20.20 7.14 6.53
CA ALA A 64 21.45 6.52 6.91
C ALA A 64 21.27 5.08 7.40
N GLY A 65 22.33 4.26 7.27
CA GLY A 65 22.39 2.93 7.91
C GLY A 65 21.35 1.92 7.42
N VAL A 66 20.89 2.06 6.17
CA VAL A 66 19.91 1.17 5.56
C VAL A 66 20.55 -0.18 5.27
N PRO A 67 19.92 -1.30 5.68
CA PRO A 67 20.42 -2.63 5.34
C PRO A 67 20.54 -2.83 3.82
N ALA A 68 21.64 -3.42 3.34
CA ALA A 68 21.82 -3.72 1.91
C ALA A 68 20.70 -4.60 1.31
N ALA A 69 20.01 -5.38 2.13
CA ALA A 69 18.85 -6.17 1.71
C ALA A 69 17.66 -5.29 1.25
N ILE A 70 17.60 -4.01 1.64
CA ILE A 70 16.56 -3.10 1.16
C ILE A 70 17.07 -2.41 -0.11
N LYS A 71 16.32 -2.63 -1.20
CA LYS A 71 16.52 -1.97 -2.49
C LYS A 71 15.54 -0.82 -2.65
N CYS A 72 15.95 0.16 -3.45
CA CYS A 72 15.09 1.23 -3.90
C CYS A 72 14.96 1.16 -5.40
N ASP A 73 13.73 1.13 -5.90
CA ASP A 73 13.46 1.22 -7.32
C ASP A 73 12.84 2.58 -7.65
N SER A 74 13.04 3.01 -8.89
CA SER A 74 12.56 4.31 -9.37
C SER A 74 11.05 4.37 -9.44
N GLY A 75 10.54 5.60 -9.39
CA GLY A 75 9.13 5.91 -9.57
C GLY A 75 8.57 5.56 -10.95
N GLU A 76 7.24 5.58 -11.02
CA GLU A 76 6.48 5.51 -12.26
C GLU A 76 5.17 6.30 -12.10
N LEU A 77 4.69 6.88 -13.21
CA LEU A 77 3.36 7.45 -13.29
C LEU A 77 2.48 6.47 -14.06
N THR A 78 1.34 6.08 -13.49
CA THR A 78 0.41 5.18 -14.17
C THR A 78 -1.01 5.66 -13.98
N ARG A 79 -1.75 5.81 -15.08
CA ARG A 79 -3.21 5.93 -15.02
C ARG A 79 -3.82 4.54 -15.12
N PHE A 80 -4.76 4.25 -14.24
CA PHE A 80 -5.49 2.99 -14.26
C PHE A 80 -6.99 3.28 -14.28
N CYS A 81 -7.67 2.75 -15.29
CA CYS A 81 -9.11 2.82 -15.45
C CYS A 81 -9.66 1.40 -15.48
N SER A 82 -10.70 1.14 -14.69
CA SER A 82 -11.33 -0.17 -14.61
C SER A 82 -12.65 -0.21 -15.36
N ASP A 83 -13.03 -1.40 -15.82
CA ASP A 83 -14.42 -1.69 -16.12
C ASP A 83 -15.29 -1.64 -14.86
N VAL A 84 -16.60 -1.52 -15.05
CA VAL A 84 -17.61 -1.75 -14.00
C VAL A 84 -17.71 -3.25 -13.71
N VAL A 85 -17.31 -3.66 -12.51
CA VAL A 85 -17.23 -5.07 -12.11
C VAL A 85 -17.94 -5.34 -10.79
N SER A 86 -18.15 -6.62 -10.47
CA SER A 86 -18.72 -7.03 -9.19
C SER A 86 -17.80 -6.73 -8.00
N PHE A 87 -18.37 -6.76 -6.80
CA PHE A 87 -17.63 -6.64 -5.53
C PHE A 87 -16.43 -7.59 -5.46
N HIS A 88 -16.63 -8.88 -5.78
CA HIS A 88 -15.59 -9.89 -5.68
C HIS A 88 -14.48 -9.72 -6.71
N GLN A 89 -14.83 -9.35 -7.94
CA GLN A 89 -13.83 -9.09 -8.99
C GLN A 89 -12.96 -7.88 -8.63
N MET A 90 -13.55 -6.82 -8.07
CA MET A 90 -12.78 -5.66 -7.63
C MET A 90 -11.90 -5.99 -6.41
N ALA A 91 -12.43 -6.72 -5.42
CA ALA A 91 -11.64 -7.17 -4.26
C ALA A 91 -10.43 -8.02 -4.69
N GLU A 92 -10.62 -8.93 -5.65
CA GLU A 92 -9.55 -9.73 -6.23
C GLU A 92 -8.50 -8.88 -6.94
N ARG A 93 -8.89 -7.86 -7.72
CA ARG A 93 -7.95 -6.92 -8.35
C ARG A 93 -7.10 -6.18 -7.32
N PHE A 94 -7.70 -5.72 -6.22
CA PHE A 94 -6.96 -5.10 -5.12
C PHE A 94 -5.98 -6.08 -4.49
N ASN A 95 -6.39 -7.31 -4.22
CA ASN A 95 -5.50 -8.32 -3.64
C ASN A 95 -4.33 -8.66 -4.58
N LEU A 96 -4.59 -8.81 -5.89
CA LEU A 96 -3.54 -9.05 -6.89
C LEU A 96 -2.52 -7.91 -6.93
N SER A 97 -2.96 -6.65 -6.77
CA SER A 97 -2.06 -5.50 -6.68
C SER A 97 -1.10 -5.55 -5.47
N LEU A 98 -1.43 -6.38 -4.47
CA LEU A 98 -0.64 -6.65 -3.27
C LEU A 98 0.11 -7.98 -3.33
N ALA A 99 0.17 -8.61 -4.52
CA ALA A 99 0.70 -9.95 -4.72
C ALA A 99 0.00 -11.02 -3.85
N LEU A 100 -1.29 -10.81 -3.54
CA LEU A 100 -2.15 -11.75 -2.83
C LEU A 100 -3.17 -12.38 -3.78
N SER A 101 -3.57 -13.62 -3.49
CA SER A 101 -4.62 -14.31 -4.22
C SER A 101 -5.94 -14.28 -3.45
N GLY A 102 -7.04 -14.55 -4.16
CA GLY A 102 -8.36 -14.72 -3.56
C GLY A 102 -9.20 -13.45 -3.51
N LYS A 103 -10.43 -13.63 -3.00
CA LYS A 103 -11.56 -12.69 -3.15
C LYS A 103 -12.02 -12.06 -1.83
N VAL A 104 -11.30 -12.34 -0.73
CA VAL A 104 -11.59 -11.74 0.58
C VAL A 104 -11.15 -10.28 0.53
N PRO A 105 -12.02 -9.30 0.81
CA PRO A 105 -11.67 -7.90 0.70
C PRO A 105 -10.61 -7.50 1.74
N SER A 106 -9.54 -6.88 1.27
CA SER A 106 -8.52 -6.26 2.11
C SER A 106 -9.03 -4.95 2.73
N GLY A 107 -8.37 -4.51 3.80
CA GLY A 107 -8.70 -3.26 4.48
C GLY A 107 -8.53 -2.04 3.58
N ILE A 108 -7.53 -2.05 2.69
CA ILE A 108 -7.37 -1.00 1.69
C ILE A 108 -8.56 -0.91 0.73
N PHE A 109 -9.08 -2.04 0.26
CA PHE A 109 -10.28 -2.07 -0.58
C PHE A 109 -11.48 -1.50 0.17
N ASN A 110 -11.65 -1.89 1.44
CA ASN A 110 -12.73 -1.39 2.29
C ASN A 110 -12.63 0.13 2.50
N SER A 111 -11.44 0.64 2.83
CA SER A 111 -11.20 2.07 3.00
C SER A 111 -11.51 2.86 1.73
N MET A 112 -11.08 2.38 0.56
CA MET A 112 -11.22 3.11 -0.72
C MET A 112 -12.67 3.21 -1.21
N PHE A 113 -13.48 2.17 -1.00
CA PHE A 113 -14.90 2.19 -1.37
C PHE A 113 -15.82 2.56 -0.19
N GLY A 114 -15.25 2.91 0.97
CA GLY A 114 -15.99 3.29 2.17
C GLY A 114 -16.88 2.17 2.72
N PHE A 115 -16.42 0.92 2.66
CA PHE A 115 -17.06 -0.22 3.33
C PHE A 115 -16.68 -0.24 4.82
N ARG A 116 -17.67 -0.52 5.67
CA ARG A 116 -17.51 -0.53 7.14
C ARG A 116 -18.20 -1.73 7.80
N GLY A 117 -18.95 -2.51 7.03
CA GLY A 117 -19.73 -3.62 7.53
C GLY A 117 -18.95 -4.92 7.52
N CYS A 118 -19.66 -6.04 7.71
CA CYS A 118 -19.10 -7.33 7.37
C CYS A 118 -19.19 -7.53 5.85
N TRP A 119 -18.13 -8.09 5.27
CA TRP A 119 -17.97 -8.14 3.82
C TRP A 119 -19.14 -8.81 3.08
N ARG A 120 -19.83 -9.77 3.69
CA ARG A 120 -21.00 -10.44 3.07
C ARG A 120 -22.16 -9.49 2.85
N LYS A 121 -22.43 -8.62 3.84
CA LYS A 121 -23.50 -7.61 3.74
C LYS A 121 -23.11 -6.52 2.75
N ASP A 122 -21.87 -6.05 2.85
CA ASP A 122 -21.32 -5.04 1.93
C ASP A 122 -21.40 -5.53 0.48
N ALA A 123 -21.00 -6.78 0.22
CA ALA A 123 -21.13 -7.41 -1.09
C ALA A 123 -22.58 -7.51 -1.56
N ALA A 124 -23.51 -7.96 -0.70
CA ALA A 124 -24.93 -8.09 -1.05
C ALA A 124 -25.60 -6.73 -1.36
N SER A 125 -25.15 -5.65 -0.71
CA SER A 125 -25.63 -4.28 -0.94
C SER A 125 -24.96 -3.57 -2.14
N THR A 126 -23.96 -4.20 -2.78
CA THR A 126 -23.17 -3.59 -3.85
C THR A 126 -23.50 -4.22 -5.20
N LYS A 127 -24.09 -3.44 -6.10
CA LYS A 127 -24.36 -3.85 -7.48
C LYS A 127 -23.07 -3.99 -8.28
N SER A 128 -22.26 -2.94 -8.24
CA SER A 128 -21.03 -2.87 -9.02
C SER A 128 -20.07 -1.81 -8.48
N LEU A 129 -18.80 -1.94 -8.84
CA LEU A 129 -17.71 -1.06 -8.47
C LEU A 129 -16.89 -0.71 -9.71
N CYS A 130 -16.40 0.52 -9.79
CA CYS A 130 -15.39 0.92 -10.76
C CYS A 130 -14.51 2.05 -10.21
N LEU A 131 -13.36 2.24 -10.84
CA LEU A 131 -12.44 3.32 -10.49
C LEU A 131 -11.66 3.80 -11.72
N ASP A 132 -11.24 5.06 -11.69
CA ASP A 132 -10.26 5.66 -12.60
C ASP A 132 -9.37 6.58 -11.77
N GLY A 133 -8.06 6.44 -11.91
CA GLY A 133 -7.13 7.22 -11.13
C GLY A 133 -5.72 7.25 -11.66
N LEU A 134 -5.01 8.30 -11.24
CA LEU A 134 -3.60 8.53 -11.48
C LEU A 134 -2.81 8.11 -10.24
N PHE A 135 -1.84 7.24 -10.45
CA PHE A 135 -0.97 6.70 -9.41
C PHE A 135 0.45 7.19 -9.68
N VAL A 136 0.97 8.03 -8.79
CA VAL A 136 2.32 8.56 -8.83
C VAL A 136 3.15 7.77 -7.82
N LYS A 137 3.92 6.78 -8.29
CA LYS A 137 4.97 6.16 -7.49
C LYS A 137 6.21 7.04 -7.64
N LEU A 138 6.69 7.63 -6.55
CA LEU A 138 7.96 8.37 -6.54
C LEU A 138 9.16 7.41 -6.46
N TYR A 139 9.02 6.38 -5.62
CA TYR A 139 9.96 5.29 -5.48
C TYR A 139 9.28 4.11 -4.77
N SER A 140 9.90 2.94 -4.80
CA SER A 140 9.58 1.86 -3.86
C SER A 140 10.81 1.46 -3.06
N VAL A 141 10.59 1.01 -1.82
CA VAL A 141 11.60 0.38 -0.97
C VAL A 141 11.16 -1.03 -0.67
N GLU A 142 11.97 -2.02 -1.04
CA GLU A 142 11.57 -3.42 -1.02
C GLU A 142 12.71 -4.31 -0.54
N ILE A 143 12.38 -5.41 0.14
CA ILE A 143 13.37 -6.43 0.52
C ILE A 143 13.76 -7.16 -0.76
N ALA A 144 15.04 -7.09 -1.12
CA ALA A 144 15.64 -7.94 -2.14
C ALA A 144 15.44 -9.38 -1.72
N ARG A 145 14.82 -10.21 -2.57
CA ARG A 145 14.63 -11.64 -2.31
C ARG A 145 15.96 -12.27 -1.91
N SER A 146 16.10 -12.54 -0.62
CA SER A 146 17.25 -13.06 0.10
C SER A 146 16.72 -14.00 1.19
N ASP A 147 17.60 -14.68 1.91
CA ASP A 147 17.21 -15.59 2.99
C ASP A 147 16.52 -14.82 4.13
N ILE A 148 15.20 -14.67 4.03
CA ILE A 148 14.36 -14.01 5.03
C ILE A 148 14.34 -14.89 6.27
N VAL A 149 14.98 -14.43 7.35
CA VAL A 149 15.05 -15.15 8.63
C VAL A 149 14.17 -14.46 9.67
N LEU A 150 13.34 -15.23 10.36
CA LEU A 150 12.62 -14.77 11.55
C LEU A 150 13.60 -14.71 12.74
N PRO A 151 13.66 -13.59 13.49
CA PRO A 151 14.42 -13.53 14.73
C PRO A 151 13.93 -14.57 15.75
N GLU A 152 14.83 -15.12 16.56
CA GLU A 152 14.51 -16.15 17.58
C GLU A 152 13.41 -15.70 18.55
N ARG A 153 13.35 -14.41 18.89
CA ARG A 153 12.27 -13.86 19.72
C ARG A 153 10.89 -14.04 19.10
N VAL A 154 10.76 -13.94 17.77
CA VAL A 154 9.47 -14.12 17.08
C VAL A 154 9.13 -15.60 17.05
N LYS A 155 10.12 -16.46 16.75
CA LYS A 155 9.92 -17.92 16.73
C LYS A 155 9.42 -18.47 18.06
N LYS A 156 9.94 -17.97 19.18
CA LYS A 156 9.52 -18.37 20.54
C LYS A 156 8.06 -18.00 20.85
N ASP A 157 7.57 -16.93 20.25
CA ASP A 157 6.20 -16.46 20.48
C ASP A 157 5.19 -17.16 19.57
N ILE A 158 5.63 -17.97 18.59
CA ILE A 158 4.73 -18.75 17.73
C ILE A 158 4.03 -19.80 18.60
N PRO A 159 2.68 -19.82 18.63
CA PRO A 159 1.95 -20.85 19.36
C PRO A 159 2.28 -22.25 18.86
N THR A 160 2.56 -23.17 19.77
CA THR A 160 2.93 -24.57 19.45
C THR A 160 1.72 -25.46 19.13
N SER A 161 0.51 -24.95 19.30
CA SER A 161 -0.75 -25.66 19.06
C SER A 161 -1.82 -24.70 18.53
N TRP A 162 -2.92 -25.27 18.03
CA TRP A 162 -4.04 -24.50 17.49
C TRP A 162 -4.97 -24.00 18.61
N ASP A 163 -4.44 -23.15 19.49
CA ASP A 163 -5.22 -22.45 20.51
C ASP A 163 -5.72 -21.10 19.98
N PRO A 164 -7.05 -20.87 19.86
CA PRO A 164 -7.60 -19.63 19.34
C PRO A 164 -7.14 -18.38 20.10
N ALA A 165 -6.99 -18.46 21.43
CA ALA A 165 -6.59 -17.31 22.24
C ALA A 165 -5.12 -16.92 21.97
N ALA A 166 -4.20 -17.89 22.00
CA ALA A 166 -2.80 -17.66 21.69
C ALA A 166 -2.58 -17.18 20.24
N LEU A 167 -3.34 -17.71 19.27
CA LEU A 167 -3.29 -17.22 17.88
C LEU A 167 -3.78 -15.78 17.77
N ALA A 168 -4.86 -15.42 18.47
CA ALA A 168 -5.37 -14.06 18.49
C ALA A 168 -4.36 -13.08 19.11
N GLU A 169 -3.72 -13.46 20.21
CA GLU A 169 -2.67 -12.66 20.85
C GLU A 169 -1.45 -12.46 19.94
N PHE A 170 -1.02 -13.52 19.24
CA PHE A 170 0.06 -13.44 18.27
C PHE A 170 -0.27 -12.47 17.12
N VAL A 171 -1.46 -12.58 16.56
CA VAL A 171 -1.94 -11.69 15.48
C VAL A 171 -2.08 -10.25 15.99
N GLU A 172 -2.58 -10.03 17.19
CA GLU A 172 -2.68 -8.68 17.75
C GLU A 172 -1.29 -8.04 17.90
N LYS A 173 -0.29 -8.82 18.32
CA LYS A 173 1.08 -8.38 18.52
C LYS A 173 1.84 -8.14 17.22
N TYR A 174 1.77 -9.07 16.28
CA TYR A 174 2.64 -9.10 15.09
C TYR A 174 1.90 -8.84 13.78
N GLY A 175 0.58 -8.77 13.81
CA GLY A 175 -0.24 -8.63 12.63
C GLY A 175 -0.38 -9.93 11.83
N THR A 176 -1.27 -9.89 10.85
CA THR A 176 -1.54 -11.02 9.95
C THR A 176 -0.48 -11.23 8.86
N HIS A 177 0.25 -10.18 8.46
CA HIS A 177 1.16 -10.18 7.31
C HIS A 177 2.42 -9.37 7.61
N VAL A 178 3.46 -9.57 6.81
CA VAL A 178 4.72 -8.82 6.89
C VAL A 178 4.87 -7.92 5.66
N ILE A 179 5.33 -6.69 5.87
CA ILE A 179 5.55 -5.72 4.80
C ILE A 179 6.83 -6.08 4.05
N ALA A 180 6.72 -6.69 2.87
CA ALA A 180 7.89 -7.00 2.04
C ALA A 180 8.44 -5.77 1.30
N GLY A 181 7.61 -4.76 1.05
CA GLY A 181 7.99 -3.54 0.36
C GLY A 181 6.89 -2.49 0.40
N ILE A 182 7.27 -1.24 0.15
CA ILE A 182 6.38 -0.08 0.20
C ILE A 182 6.61 0.77 -1.05
N LYS A 183 5.52 1.18 -1.69
CA LYS A 183 5.51 2.17 -2.77
C LYS A 183 5.17 3.53 -2.19
N MET A 184 6.09 4.48 -2.29
CA MET A 184 5.93 5.84 -1.79
C MET A 184 5.53 6.78 -2.92
N GLY A 185 4.63 7.72 -2.62
CA GLY A 185 4.16 8.71 -3.57
C GLY A 185 2.74 9.15 -3.28
N GLY A 186 1.96 9.37 -4.33
CA GLY A 186 0.60 9.89 -4.26
C GLY A 186 -0.33 9.17 -5.21
N LYS A 187 -1.62 9.35 -5.00
CA LYS A 187 -2.64 8.92 -5.94
C LYS A 187 -3.82 9.87 -5.89
N ASP A 188 -4.41 10.09 -7.05
CA ASP A 188 -5.70 10.75 -7.18
C ASP A 188 -6.64 9.80 -7.92
N VAL A 189 -7.71 9.39 -7.28
CA VAL A 189 -8.54 8.27 -7.74
C VAL A 189 -10.01 8.52 -7.44
N ILE A 190 -10.82 8.36 -8.46
CA ILE A 190 -12.28 8.38 -8.36
C ILE A 190 -12.74 6.94 -8.15
N TYR A 191 -13.41 6.69 -7.04
CA TYR A 191 -14.05 5.41 -6.75
C TYR A 191 -15.56 5.56 -6.85
N ILE A 192 -16.21 4.73 -7.66
CA ILE A 192 -17.66 4.65 -7.73
C ILE A 192 -18.13 3.34 -7.13
N LYS A 193 -19.02 3.46 -6.15
CA LYS A 193 -19.75 2.34 -5.54
C LYS A 193 -21.23 2.44 -5.91
N GLN A 194 -21.72 1.50 -6.69
CA GLN A 194 -23.13 1.41 -7.06
C GLN A 194 -23.88 0.51 -6.07
N HIS A 195 -24.90 1.06 -5.40
CA HIS A 195 -25.76 0.27 -4.52
C HIS A 195 -26.66 -0.70 -5.31
N GLN A 196 -27.03 -1.83 -4.70
CA GLN A 196 -27.87 -2.88 -5.30
C GLN A 196 -29.19 -2.34 -5.86
N ASP A 197 -29.79 -1.37 -5.18
CA ASP A 197 -31.07 -0.77 -5.57
C ASP A 197 -30.96 0.29 -6.68
N SER A 198 -29.77 0.57 -7.19
CA SER A 198 -29.57 1.54 -8.26
C SER A 198 -30.17 1.06 -9.57
N VAL A 199 -31.00 1.90 -10.18
CA VAL A 199 -31.61 1.66 -11.50
C VAL A 199 -30.64 1.84 -12.66
N LEU A 200 -29.47 2.47 -12.43
CA LEU A 200 -28.51 2.76 -13.48
C LEU A 200 -27.95 1.47 -14.09
N GLN A 201 -27.80 1.48 -15.40
CA GLN A 201 -27.16 0.44 -16.19
C GLN A 201 -25.64 0.57 -16.13
N GLN A 202 -24.95 -0.52 -16.44
CA GLN A 202 -23.49 -0.58 -16.42
C GLN A 202 -22.85 0.49 -17.33
N CYS A 203 -23.42 0.72 -18.52
CA CYS A 203 -22.92 1.72 -19.46
C CYS A 203 -23.06 3.16 -18.92
N GLU A 204 -24.14 3.47 -18.21
CA GLU A 204 -24.36 4.77 -17.60
C GLU A 204 -23.34 5.04 -16.48
N VAL A 205 -23.06 4.03 -15.66
CA VAL A 205 -22.02 4.10 -14.61
C VAL A 205 -20.63 4.27 -15.21
N GLN A 206 -20.32 3.53 -16.29
CA GLN A 206 -19.04 3.69 -16.99
C GLN A 206 -18.89 5.09 -17.62
N ASN A 207 -19.95 5.63 -18.20
CA ASN A 207 -19.96 6.98 -18.77
C ASN A 207 -19.81 8.04 -17.68
N LEU A 208 -20.46 7.85 -16.53
CA LEU A 208 -20.27 8.71 -15.35
C LEU A 208 -18.82 8.71 -14.90
N LEU A 209 -18.18 7.54 -14.77
CA LEU A 209 -16.77 7.44 -14.39
C LEU A 209 -15.88 8.21 -15.36
N LYS A 210 -16.05 7.98 -16.67
CA LYS A 210 -15.25 8.65 -17.71
C LYS A 210 -15.41 10.17 -17.65
N ARG A 211 -16.63 10.66 -17.46
CA ARG A 211 -16.90 12.09 -17.36
C ARG A 211 -16.20 12.70 -16.14
N LEU A 212 -16.38 12.11 -14.96
CA LEU A 212 -15.74 12.58 -13.73
C LEU A 212 -14.21 12.54 -13.85
N ALA A 213 -13.66 11.48 -14.44
CA ALA A 213 -12.22 11.35 -14.65
C ALA A 213 -11.67 12.39 -15.62
N ASN A 214 -12.39 12.70 -16.71
CA ASN A 214 -11.99 13.75 -17.63
C ASN A 214 -12.05 15.13 -16.96
N GLU A 215 -13.09 15.42 -16.19
CA GLU A 215 -13.20 16.68 -15.45
C GLU A 215 -12.08 16.82 -14.40
N THR A 216 -11.70 15.72 -13.75
CA THR A 216 -10.68 15.73 -12.69
C THR A 216 -9.25 15.76 -13.26
N PHE A 217 -8.97 15.01 -14.32
CA PHE A 217 -7.60 14.78 -14.81
C PHE A 217 -7.23 15.53 -16.11
N ALA A 218 -8.15 16.26 -16.76
CA ALA A 218 -7.85 16.98 -18.01
C ALA A 218 -6.88 18.18 -17.84
N GLY A 219 -6.59 18.59 -16.61
CA GLY A 219 -5.67 19.71 -16.31
C GLY A 219 -4.18 19.35 -16.23
N ASP A 220 -3.82 18.07 -16.17
CA ASP A 220 -2.45 17.64 -15.79
C ASP A 220 -1.53 17.27 -16.97
N SER A 221 -1.96 17.46 -18.23
CA SER A 221 -1.17 17.14 -19.42
C SER A 221 0.02 18.08 -19.70
N THR A 222 0.32 19.05 -18.82
CA THR A 222 1.45 20.00 -18.96
C THR A 222 2.48 19.94 -17.82
N GLY A 223 2.43 18.94 -16.94
CA GLY A 223 3.46 18.70 -15.93
C GLY A 223 4.63 17.89 -16.47
N ASN A 224 5.64 18.56 -17.01
CA ASN A 224 6.91 17.97 -17.43
C ASN A 224 7.62 17.36 -16.20
N PHE A 225 7.33 16.10 -15.87
CA PHE A 225 8.11 15.33 -14.90
C PHE A 225 9.43 14.93 -15.58
N MET A 226 10.38 15.87 -15.61
CA MET A 226 11.77 15.56 -15.90
C MET A 226 12.36 14.95 -14.61
N PRO A 227 12.67 13.65 -14.55
CA PRO A 227 13.59 13.19 -13.53
C PRO A 227 14.91 13.90 -13.80
N GLY A 228 15.36 14.72 -12.85
CA GLY A 228 16.66 15.38 -12.93
C GLY A 228 17.72 14.31 -13.13
N ALA A 229 18.26 14.23 -14.35
CA ALA A 229 19.49 13.51 -14.64
C ALA A 229 20.61 14.28 -13.95
N GLY A 230 20.93 13.87 -12.72
CA GLY A 230 22.16 14.29 -12.05
C GLY A 230 23.34 13.76 -12.85
N GLU A 231 24.13 14.68 -13.37
CA GLU A 231 25.28 14.46 -14.23
C GLU A 231 26.26 13.44 -13.66
N LEU A 232 26.59 12.44 -14.48
CA LEU A 232 27.84 11.71 -14.42
C LEU A 232 28.99 12.70 -14.67
N GLN A 233 29.58 13.27 -13.62
CA GLN A 233 30.91 13.84 -13.72
C GLN A 233 31.94 12.76 -13.37
N ARG A 234 32.71 12.41 -14.40
CA ARG A 234 33.95 11.65 -14.33
C ARG A 234 34.93 12.40 -13.44
N ASN A 235 35.63 11.67 -12.58
CA ASN A 235 37.08 11.77 -12.39
C ASN A 235 37.58 10.38 -11.99
#